data_AF-A0ABD0RPR0-F1
#
_entry.id   AF-A0ABD0RPR0-F1
#
_cell.length_a   1.000
_cell.length_b   1.000
_cell.length_c   1.000
_cell.angle_alpha   90.00
_cell.angle_beta   90.00
_cell.angle_gamma   90.00
#
_symmetry.space_group_name_H-M   'P 1'
#
loop_
_entity.id
_entity.type
_entity.pdbx_description
1 polymer ?
#
loop_
_entity_poly.entity_id
_entity_poly.type
_entity_poly.pdbx_seq_one_letter_code
_entity_poly.pdbx_strand_id
1 'polypeptide(L)'
;KNRDTLSIDMLGVVHKSTNKLLKVIFEKEMNTNSAKNNNKCNKIIITPKSSLRQTNDSRRQISTLSGQFRQSLDSLMKTLSLCQPFFIRCFKPNDKKMPMVFDRNLCMQQLRYSGMLETIKIRKSGYPIRHTFKDFLYRYRVLLKTVDCDPNT
;
A
#
# COMPACT_ATOMS: atom_id res chain seq x y z
N LYS A 1 6.40 10.48 -19.08
CA LYS A 1 5.64 9.99 -17.90
C LYS A 1 6.36 8.94 -17.06
N ASN A 2 7.11 7.98 -17.64
CA ASN A 2 7.85 6.98 -16.84
C ASN A 2 9.36 7.32 -16.66
N ARG A 3 9.76 8.48 -17.17
CA ARG A 3 11.09 9.07 -16.99
C ARG A 3 10.86 10.48 -16.48
N ASP A 4 11.14 10.66 -15.20
CA ASP A 4 11.17 11.97 -14.57
C ASP A 4 12.65 12.25 -14.31
N THR A 5 13.25 13.00 -15.23
CA THR A 5 14.63 13.46 -15.11
C THR A 5 14.61 14.97 -15.15
N LEU A 6 15.03 15.60 -14.06
CA LEU A 6 15.19 17.04 -14.01
C LEU A 6 16.50 17.42 -14.72
N SER A 7 16.48 18.49 -15.52
CA SER A 7 17.69 18.94 -16.20
C SER A 7 18.72 19.40 -15.17
N ILE A 8 19.99 19.16 -15.48
CA ILE A 8 21.13 19.54 -14.61
C ILE A 8 21.17 21.06 -14.44
N ASP A 9 20.84 21.82 -15.49
CA ASP A 9 20.85 23.28 -15.47
C ASP A 9 19.81 23.86 -14.50
N MET A 10 18.60 23.29 -14.48
CA MET A 10 17.57 23.65 -13.48
C MET A 10 18.06 23.39 -12.05
N LEU A 11 18.74 22.27 -11.81
CA LEU A 11 19.36 21.97 -10.50
C LEU A 11 20.44 22.99 -10.14
N GLY A 12 21.25 23.42 -11.12
CA GLY A 12 22.26 24.45 -10.95
C GLY A 12 21.69 25.81 -10.57
N VAL A 13 20.55 26.19 -11.15
CA VAL A 13 19.82 27.42 -10.79
C VAL A 13 19.26 27.31 -9.37
N VAL A 14 18.68 26.17 -8.99
CA VAL A 14 18.19 25.93 -7.62
C VAL A 14 19.35 26.00 -6.61
N HIS A 15 20.55 25.51 -6.95
CA HIS A 15 21.74 25.61 -6.12
C HIS A 15 22.17 27.06 -5.85
N LYS A 16 22.15 27.90 -6.91
CA LYS A 16 22.53 29.32 -6.84
C LYS A 16 21.46 30.20 -6.22
N SER A 17 20.24 29.69 -6.04
CA SER A 17 19.15 30.43 -5.43
C SER A 17 19.49 30.80 -3.98
N THR A 18 19.08 31.99 -3.56
CA THR A 18 19.17 32.46 -2.16
C THR A 18 18.00 31.96 -1.31
N ASN A 19 16.96 31.39 -1.93
CA ASN A 19 15.76 30.92 -1.24
C ASN A 19 16.04 29.63 -0.44
N LYS A 20 15.84 29.70 0.89
CA LYS A 20 16.07 28.59 1.82
C LYS A 20 15.12 27.41 1.59
N LEU A 21 13.85 27.66 1.27
CA LEU A 21 12.85 26.61 1.04
C LEU A 21 13.22 25.75 -0.17
N LEU A 22 13.71 26.37 -1.26
CA LEU A 22 14.12 25.64 -2.46
C LEU A 22 15.31 24.70 -2.17
N LYS A 23 16.25 25.11 -1.33
CA LYS A 23 17.37 24.26 -0.92
C LYS A 23 16.91 23.04 -0.13
N VAL A 24 15.94 23.22 0.78
CA VAL A 24 15.36 22.12 1.57
C VAL A 24 14.59 21.14 0.68
N ILE A 25 13.76 21.63 -0.25
CA ILE A 25 12.95 20.78 -1.12
C ILE A 25 13.83 19.89 -2.02
N PHE A 26 14.94 20.44 -2.54
CA PHE A 26 15.79 19.75 -3.51
C PHE A 26 17.04 19.09 -2.91
N GLU A 27 17.22 19.13 -1.58
CA GLU A 27 18.40 18.60 -0.87
C GLU A 27 18.76 17.17 -1.29
N LYS A 28 17.76 16.30 -1.44
CA LYS A 28 17.94 14.90 -1.83
C LYS A 28 18.43 14.73 -3.29
N GLU A 29 17.98 15.60 -4.19
CA GLU A 29 18.41 15.64 -5.60
C GLU A 29 19.80 16.31 -5.75
N MET A 30 20.21 17.11 -4.78
CA MET A 30 21.57 17.67 -4.71
C MET A 30 22.60 16.58 -4.35
N ASN A 31 22.26 15.73 -3.38
CA ASN A 31 23.18 14.71 -2.85
C ASN A 31 23.38 13.51 -3.80
N THR A 32 22.41 13.20 -4.66
CA THR A 32 22.49 12.07 -5.62
C THR A 32 23.42 12.34 -6.81
N ASN A 33 23.76 13.61 -7.09
CA ASN A 33 24.54 14.02 -8.26
C ASN A 33 26.02 14.36 -7.96
N SER A 34 26.38 14.66 -6.71
CA SER A 34 27.79 14.88 -6.32
C SER A 34 28.69 13.64 -6.50
N ALA A 35 28.11 12.44 -6.70
CA ALA A 35 28.85 11.21 -6.97
C ALA A 35 28.99 10.85 -8.48
N LYS A 36 28.69 11.77 -9.42
CA LYS A 36 28.59 11.44 -10.86
C LYS A 36 29.36 12.35 -11.83
N ASN A 37 30.44 12.99 -11.40
CA ASN A 37 31.40 13.58 -12.34
C ASN A 37 32.36 12.52 -12.90
N ASN A 38 31.88 11.66 -13.81
CA ASN A 38 32.77 10.99 -14.75
C ASN A 38 32.06 10.74 -16.09
N ASN A 39 32.61 11.37 -17.11
CA ASN A 39 32.17 11.39 -18.50
C ASN A 39 32.09 9.99 -19.12
N LYS A 40 30.92 9.61 -19.66
CA LYS A 40 30.82 8.89 -20.95
C LYS A 40 29.36 8.73 -21.39
N CYS A 41 29.11 9.16 -22.62
CA CYS A 41 27.90 8.91 -23.40
C CYS A 41 27.72 7.40 -23.60
N ASN A 42 26.70 6.80 -22.98
CA ASN A 42 26.37 5.38 -23.17
C ASN A 42 24.99 5.27 -23.82
N LYS A 43 24.98 4.71 -25.04
CA LYS A 43 23.78 4.35 -25.81
C LYS A 43 22.81 3.54 -24.97
N ILE A 44 21.55 3.97 -24.95
CA ILE A 44 20.42 3.32 -24.29
C ILE A 44 19.95 2.16 -25.18
N ILE A 45 20.08 0.91 -24.73
CA ILE A 45 19.51 -0.26 -25.39
C ILE A 45 18.35 -0.77 -24.54
N ILE A 46 17.15 -0.83 -25.12
CA ILE A 46 15.96 -1.44 -24.51
C ILE A 46 15.90 -2.88 -25.06
N THR A 47 16.35 -3.87 -24.30
CA THR A 47 16.09 -5.28 -24.60
C THR A 47 14.94 -5.80 -23.72
N PRO A 48 13.94 -6.50 -24.29
CA PRO A 48 12.90 -7.15 -23.51
C PRO A 48 13.49 -8.34 -22.73
N LYS A 49 13.08 -8.47 -21.46
CA LYS A 49 13.50 -9.55 -20.56
C LYS A 49 12.87 -10.88 -20.98
N SER A 50 13.58 -11.66 -21.80
CA SER A 50 13.31 -13.10 -21.96
C SER A 50 14.57 -13.97 -21.85
N SER A 51 15.68 -13.46 -21.30
CA SER A 51 16.86 -14.30 -21.08
C SER A 51 17.40 -14.19 -19.67
N LEU A 52 17.49 -15.35 -19.03
CA LEU A 52 18.36 -15.64 -17.91
C LEU A 52 19.78 -15.20 -18.28
N ARG A 53 20.18 -14.00 -17.86
CA ARG A 53 21.59 -13.66 -17.70
C ARG A 53 21.75 -12.87 -16.42
N GLN A 54 22.13 -13.59 -15.36
CA GLN A 54 22.94 -13.03 -14.29
C GLN A 54 24.25 -12.60 -14.92
N THR A 55 24.36 -11.32 -15.25
CA THR A 55 25.66 -10.68 -15.42
C THR A 55 25.73 -9.58 -14.38
N ASN A 56 26.69 -9.71 -13.47
CA ASN A 56 27.13 -8.71 -12.50
C ASN A 56 27.67 -7.47 -13.24
N ASP A 57 26.79 -6.77 -13.92
CA ASP A 57 27.14 -5.59 -14.65
C ASP A 57 26.52 -4.40 -13.93
N SER A 58 27.40 -3.66 -13.25
CA SER A 58 27.19 -2.34 -12.65
C SER A 58 26.84 -1.25 -13.69
N ARG A 59 26.18 -1.63 -14.80
CA ARG A 59 25.53 -0.75 -15.75
C ARG A 59 24.28 -0.19 -15.08
N ARG A 60 24.43 1.02 -14.55
CA ARG A 60 23.39 1.86 -13.91
C ARG A 60 22.07 1.77 -14.68
N GLN A 61 21.18 0.89 -14.22
CA GLN A 61 19.78 0.90 -14.61
C GLN A 61 19.22 2.27 -14.23
N ILE A 62 18.78 3.03 -15.22
CA ILE A 62 18.10 4.29 -14.99
C ILE A 62 16.81 3.94 -14.23
N SER A 63 16.73 4.40 -12.98
CA SER A 63 15.56 4.17 -12.14
C SER A 63 14.33 4.78 -12.82
N THR A 64 13.42 3.94 -13.29
CA THR A 64 12.15 4.38 -13.88
C THR A 64 11.17 4.70 -12.75
N LEU A 65 10.20 5.59 -13.02
CA LEU A 65 9.16 5.91 -12.03
C LEU A 65 8.41 4.64 -11.60
N SER A 66 8.07 3.76 -12.56
CA SER A 66 7.46 2.46 -12.27
C SER A 66 8.35 1.56 -11.41
N GLY A 67 9.67 1.60 -11.60
CA GLY A 67 10.63 0.84 -10.80
C GLY A 67 10.66 1.30 -9.34
N GLN A 68 10.68 2.62 -9.12
CA GLN A 68 10.62 3.21 -7.77
C GLN A 68 9.29 2.89 -7.09
N PHE A 69 8.17 3.08 -7.82
CA PHE A 69 6.83 2.78 -7.31
C PHE A 69 6.71 1.31 -6.90
N ARG A 70 7.22 0.39 -7.72
CA ARG A 70 7.25 -1.04 -7.37
C ARG A 70 8.03 -1.28 -6.08
N GLN A 71 9.21 -0.69 -5.93
CA GLN A 71 10.01 -0.88 -4.73
C GLN A 71 9.32 -0.34 -3.47
N SER A 72 8.67 0.83 -3.58
CA SER A 72 7.86 1.39 -2.50
C SER A 72 6.65 0.51 -2.16
N LEU A 73 5.95 -0.05 -3.17
CA LEU A 73 4.86 -1.00 -2.97
C LEU A 73 5.33 -2.29 -2.27
N ASP A 74 6.45 -2.86 -2.71
CA ASP A 74 7.01 -4.07 -2.11
C ASP A 74 7.38 -3.83 -0.64
N SER A 75 7.95 -2.66 -0.32
CA SER A 75 8.25 -2.26 1.05
C SER A 75 6.98 -2.15 1.90
N LEU A 76 5.94 -1.50 1.37
CA LEU A 76 4.66 -1.34 2.06
C LEU A 76 3.99 -2.70 2.33
N MET A 77 3.96 -3.58 1.34
CA MET A 77 3.34 -4.91 1.47
C MET A 77 4.04 -5.76 2.54
N LYS A 78 5.38 -5.66 2.65
CA LYS A 78 6.13 -6.31 3.74
C LYS A 78 5.67 -5.80 5.10
N THR A 79 5.58 -4.48 5.29
CA THR A 79 5.09 -3.92 6.55
C THR A 79 3.68 -4.38 6.89
N LEU A 80 2.75 -4.33 5.91
CA LEU A 80 1.36 -4.75 6.12
C LEU A 80 1.23 -6.24 6.46
N SER A 81 2.10 -7.10 5.92
CA SER A 81 2.07 -8.55 6.19
C SER A 81 2.42 -8.92 7.64
N LEU A 82 3.11 -8.03 8.37
CA LEU A 82 3.48 -8.24 9.78
C LEU A 82 2.36 -7.81 10.76
N CYS A 83 1.34 -7.11 10.28
CA CYS A 83 0.27 -6.56 11.10
C CYS A 83 -0.99 -7.44 11.08
N GLN A 84 -1.85 -7.28 12.08
CA GLN A 84 -3.22 -7.79 12.03
C GLN A 84 -4.11 -6.82 11.23
N PRO A 85 -4.65 -7.22 10.07
CA PRO A 85 -5.39 -6.30 9.21
C PRO A 85 -6.84 -6.11 9.69
N PHE A 86 -7.28 -4.85 9.71
CA PHE A 86 -8.68 -4.47 9.81
C PHE A 86 -9.13 -3.91 8.46
N PHE A 87 -10.24 -4.42 7.93
CA PHE A 87 -10.71 -4.05 6.60
C PHE A 87 -11.97 -3.19 6.68
N ILE A 88 -11.91 -2.00 6.07
CA ILE A 88 -13.07 -1.16 5.79
C ILE A 88 -13.33 -1.21 4.29
N ARG A 89 -14.57 -1.53 3.91
CA ARG A 89 -14.99 -1.64 2.51
C ARG A 89 -15.99 -0.52 2.22
N CYS A 90 -15.55 0.47 1.46
CA CYS A 90 -16.37 1.62 1.08
C CYS A 90 -17.20 1.29 -0.16
N PHE A 91 -18.46 1.72 -0.18
CA PHE A 91 -19.39 1.54 -1.30
C PHE A 91 -19.97 2.87 -1.73
N LYS A 92 -20.14 3.04 -3.04
CA LYS A 92 -20.84 4.19 -3.60
C LYS A 92 -22.36 3.92 -3.56
N PRO A 93 -23.17 4.69 -2.82
CA PRO A 93 -24.60 4.43 -2.68
C PRO A 93 -25.42 4.85 -3.90
N ASN A 94 -24.95 5.85 -4.66
CA ASN A 94 -25.60 6.34 -5.88
C ASN A 94 -24.61 7.11 -6.77
N ASP A 95 -24.89 7.21 -8.06
CA ASP A 95 -24.02 7.94 -9.01
C ASP A 95 -24.14 9.45 -8.97
N LYS A 96 -25.27 9.95 -8.47
CA LYS A 96 -25.60 11.38 -8.39
C LYS A 96 -24.85 12.12 -7.28
N LYS A 97 -24.10 11.41 -6.43
CA LYS A 97 -23.40 11.93 -5.24
C LYS A 97 -24.33 12.65 -4.26
N MET A 98 -25.59 12.21 -4.19
CA MET A 98 -26.59 12.81 -3.32
C MET A 98 -26.68 12.06 -1.98
N PRO A 99 -26.84 12.77 -0.85
CA PRO A 99 -27.12 12.12 0.43
C PRO A 99 -28.49 11.43 0.40
N MET A 100 -28.67 10.40 1.22
CA MET A 100 -29.95 9.68 1.42
C MET A 100 -30.56 9.03 0.17
N VAL A 101 -29.82 8.95 -0.95
CA VAL A 101 -30.24 8.22 -2.15
C VAL A 101 -29.47 6.90 -2.23
N PHE A 102 -30.19 5.79 -2.41
CA PHE A 102 -29.61 4.45 -2.48
C PHE A 102 -30.04 3.73 -3.76
N ASP A 103 -29.09 3.44 -4.63
CA ASP A 103 -29.29 2.60 -5.81
C ASP A 103 -28.93 1.15 -5.48
N ARG A 104 -29.97 0.33 -5.37
CA ARG A 104 -29.83 -1.09 -5.03
C ARG A 104 -29.04 -1.87 -6.07
N ASN A 105 -29.22 -1.60 -7.36
CA ASN A 105 -28.57 -2.38 -8.41
C ASN A 105 -27.07 -2.08 -8.42
N LEU A 106 -26.71 -0.81 -8.34
CA LEU A 106 -25.33 -0.35 -8.26
C LEU A 106 -24.62 -0.94 -7.02
N CYS A 107 -25.25 -0.90 -5.85
CA CYS A 107 -24.65 -1.45 -4.63
C CYS A 107 -24.54 -2.98 -4.67
N MET A 108 -25.55 -3.68 -5.19
CA MET A 108 -25.49 -5.14 -5.34
C MET A 108 -24.39 -5.58 -6.30
N GLN A 109 -24.21 -4.86 -7.40
CA GLN A 109 -23.15 -5.13 -8.36
C GLN A 109 -21.75 -4.91 -7.73
N GLN A 110 -21.56 -3.82 -6.99
CA GLN A 110 -20.32 -3.59 -6.24
C GLN A 110 -20.05 -4.70 -5.21
N LEU A 111 -21.07 -5.17 -4.48
CA LEU A 111 -20.92 -6.26 -3.50
C LEU A 111 -20.44 -7.56 -4.15
N ARG A 112 -20.96 -7.87 -5.35
CA ARG A 112 -20.55 -9.05 -6.13
C ARG A 112 -19.12 -8.90 -6.66
N TYR A 113 -18.78 -7.77 -7.28
CA TYR A 113 -17.45 -7.57 -7.89
C TYR A 113 -16.31 -7.45 -6.87
N SER A 114 -16.61 -6.95 -5.67
CA SER A 114 -15.64 -6.85 -4.59
C SER A 114 -15.45 -8.15 -3.80
N GLY A 115 -16.20 -9.21 -4.12
CA GLY A 115 -16.17 -10.51 -3.45
C GLY A 115 -16.70 -10.47 -2.01
N MET A 116 -17.54 -9.48 -1.68
CA MET A 116 -18.01 -9.30 -0.31
C MET A 116 -18.96 -10.40 0.13
N LEU A 117 -19.79 -10.92 -0.77
CA LEU A 117 -20.74 -11.99 -0.45
C LEU A 117 -19.99 -13.28 -0.09
N GLU A 118 -18.94 -13.60 -0.82
CA GLU A 118 -18.06 -14.74 -0.59
C GLU A 118 -17.28 -14.55 0.71
N THR A 119 -16.76 -13.34 0.95
CA THR A 119 -16.06 -13.00 2.19
C THR A 119 -16.97 -13.19 3.41
N ILE A 120 -18.24 -12.75 3.33
CA ILE A 120 -19.23 -12.95 4.39
C ILE A 120 -19.49 -14.44 4.62
N LYS A 121 -19.60 -15.23 3.54
CA LYS A 121 -19.81 -16.69 3.64
C LYS A 121 -18.65 -17.38 4.37
N ILE A 122 -17.41 -17.07 4.00
CA ILE A 122 -16.20 -17.62 4.65
C ILE A 122 -16.12 -17.19 6.12
N ARG A 123 -16.38 -15.91 6.41
CA ARG A 123 -16.38 -15.38 7.79
C ARG A 123 -17.44 -16.06 8.64
N LYS A 124 -18.63 -16.30 8.09
CA LYS A 124 -19.73 -17.00 8.78
C LYS A 124 -19.35 -18.42 9.14
N SER A 125 -18.72 -19.18 8.24
CA SER A 125 -18.25 -20.55 8.53
C SER A 125 -17.05 -20.59 9.49
N GLY A 126 -16.33 -19.47 9.65
CA GLY A 126 -15.12 -19.37 10.46
C GLY A 126 -15.31 -18.85 11.89
N TYR A 127 -16.54 -18.87 12.44
CA TYR A 127 -16.90 -18.36 13.77
C TYR A 127 -16.42 -16.91 14.01
N PRO A 128 -17.17 -15.90 13.51
CA PRO A 128 -16.70 -14.52 13.49
C PRO A 128 -16.64 -13.88 14.89
N ILE A 129 -17.36 -14.43 15.86
CA ILE A 129 -17.36 -13.97 17.26
C ILE A 129 -16.34 -14.80 18.03
N ARG A 130 -15.34 -14.14 18.62
CA ARG A 130 -14.27 -14.77 19.40
C ARG A 130 -14.17 -14.09 20.77
N HIS A 131 -14.82 -14.69 21.76
CA HIS A 131 -14.70 -14.27 23.16
C HIS A 131 -13.60 -15.07 23.84
N THR A 132 -12.89 -14.44 24.78
CA THR A 132 -12.09 -15.21 25.74
C THR A 132 -13.05 -15.99 26.65
N PHE A 133 -12.58 -17.08 27.26
CA PHE A 133 -13.40 -17.87 28.18
C PHE A 133 -13.97 -17.00 29.32
N LYS A 134 -13.13 -16.12 29.89
CA LYS A 134 -13.53 -15.20 30.97
C LYS A 134 -14.65 -14.26 30.52
N ASP A 135 -14.53 -13.64 29.35
CA ASP A 135 -15.56 -12.71 28.83
C ASP A 135 -16.86 -13.44 28.51
N PHE A 136 -16.76 -14.65 27.96
CA PHE A 136 -17.90 -15.50 27.67
C PHE A 136 -18.63 -15.87 28.96
N LEU A 137 -17.92 -16.37 29.97
CA LEU A 137 -18.50 -16.76 31.25
C LEU A 137 -19.12 -15.55 31.95
N TYR A 138 -18.41 -14.42 32.02
CA TYR A 138 -18.94 -13.20 32.64
C TYR A 138 -20.26 -12.75 31.99
N ARG A 139 -20.35 -12.81 30.66
CA ARG A 139 -21.54 -12.40 29.90
C ARG A 139 -22.71 -13.37 30.04
N TYR A 140 -22.45 -14.68 30.01
CA TYR A 140 -23.49 -15.69 29.85
C TYR A 140 -23.79 -16.50 31.12
N ARG A 141 -23.05 -16.35 32.22
CA ARG A 141 -23.30 -17.12 33.47
C ARG A 141 -24.71 -16.95 34.01
N VAL A 142 -25.34 -15.80 33.76
CA VAL A 142 -26.70 -15.48 34.24
C VAL A 142 -27.76 -16.40 33.62
N LEU A 143 -27.44 -17.07 32.52
CA LEU A 143 -28.32 -18.04 31.86
C LEU A 143 -28.23 -19.44 32.49
N LEU A 144 -27.25 -19.68 33.37
CA LEU A 144 -27.01 -20.97 34.02
C LEU A 144 -27.61 -20.97 35.42
N LYS A 145 -28.12 -22.14 35.85
CA LYS A 145 -28.54 -22.35 37.24
C LYS A 145 -27.26 -22.33 38.10
N THR A 146 -27.28 -21.56 39.17
CA THR A 146 -26.13 -21.07 39.94
C THR A 146 -25.22 -22.13 40.59
N VAL A 147 -25.45 -23.42 40.36
CA VAL A 147 -24.79 -24.54 41.06
C VAL A 147 -23.54 -25.10 40.36
N ASP A 148 -23.34 -24.85 39.05
CA ASP A 148 -22.31 -25.56 38.26
C ASP A 148 -21.21 -24.66 37.65
N CYS A 149 -21.03 -23.42 38.14
CA CYS A 149 -20.07 -22.48 37.54
C CYS A 149 -19.16 -21.84 38.58
N ASP A 150 -18.15 -22.58 39.03
CA ASP A 150 -17.02 -22.02 39.78
C ASP A 150 -16.05 -21.36 38.78
N PRO A 151 -15.78 -20.04 38.88
CA PRO A 151 -14.83 -19.34 38.02
C PRO A 151 -13.35 -19.71 38.28
N ASN A 152 -13.04 -20.58 39.25
CA ASN A 152 -11.68 -21.00 39.60
C ASN A 152 -11.31 -22.45 39.21
N THR A 153 -12.19 -23.18 38.51
CA THR A 153 -11.87 -24.48 37.89
C THR A 153 -11.56 -24.32 36.41
#